data_AF-A0A1G6BLF0-F1
#
_entry.id   AF-A0A1G6BLF0-F1
#
_cell.length_a   1.000
_cell.length_b   1.000
_cell.length_c   1.000
_cell.angle_alpha   90.00
_cell.angle_beta   90.00
_cell.angle_gamma   90.00
#
_symmetry.space_group_name_H-M   'P 1'
#
loop_
_entity.id
_entity.type
_entity.pdbx_description
1 polymer ?
#
loop_
_entity_poly.entity_id
_entity_poly.type
_entity_poly.pdbx_seq_one_letter_code
_entity_poly.pdbx_strand_id
1 'polypeptide(L)'
;MKGLMDMKKKIVNAAIGGCILAALAVGQVVYSGADKQTQASKENVQVEEEAAMETAQASETDTIEDFEDEVTEEEGTVTAEDDEEIILEEEVPLSDGDKITKTTETLSKKTSTKTKTLSSKSKKSKTKKKTQVKWKKVTSTSRTAKICKKTTTTTVKETIYKKGSKKAKVKTTVTTVLETTTTVTENGEYDIAAYAKKADSKLISLFKSNGYKFIIDSSLSKTGVFSPSKKSISLAYHSDVIYHELGHYLAYVTGKSDKSTEFAAIYEEEKEDYAGSNAAYVTSTAAEYFAQSYRIYCTDSAKLKNSCPKTYEFIEDRLAEL
;
A
#
# COMPACT_ATOMS: atom_id res chain seq x y z
N MET A 1 -28.31 -2.33 19.81
CA MET A 1 -26.87 -2.02 19.99
C MET A 1 -25.97 -3.25 19.91
N LYS A 2 -26.07 -4.26 20.80
CA LYS A 2 -25.11 -5.38 20.89
C LYS A 2 -24.74 -6.07 19.55
N GLY A 3 -25.74 -6.46 18.76
CA GLY A 3 -25.51 -7.16 17.47
C GLY A 3 -24.69 -6.38 16.42
N LEU A 4 -24.68 -5.05 16.47
CA LEU A 4 -23.86 -4.24 15.55
C LEU A 4 -22.35 -4.36 15.86
N MET A 5 -21.99 -4.60 17.13
CA MET A 5 -20.60 -4.85 17.52
C MET A 5 -20.14 -6.25 17.08
N ASP A 6 -20.99 -7.28 17.23
CA ASP A 6 -20.68 -8.63 16.77
C ASP A 6 -20.57 -8.71 15.22
N MET A 7 -21.39 -7.93 14.50
CA MET A 7 -21.29 -7.82 13.04
C MET A 7 -19.97 -7.16 12.60
N LYS A 8 -19.55 -6.06 13.24
CA LYS A 8 -18.23 -5.45 13.02
C LYS A 8 -17.09 -6.43 13.34
N LYS A 9 -17.21 -7.21 14.42
CA LYS A 9 -16.21 -8.21 14.80
C LYS A 9 -16.12 -9.38 13.81
N LYS A 10 -17.24 -9.79 13.20
CA LYS A 10 -17.24 -10.78 12.10
C LYS A 10 -16.57 -10.26 10.84
N ILE A 11 -16.83 -9.01 10.44
CA ILE A 11 -16.23 -8.40 9.24
C ILE A 11 -14.70 -8.29 9.41
N VAL A 12 -14.23 -7.80 10.55
CA VAL A 12 -12.79 -7.75 10.88
C VAL A 12 -12.16 -9.14 10.86
N ASN A 13 -12.80 -10.14 11.47
CA ASN A 13 -12.28 -11.51 11.47
C ASN A 13 -12.27 -12.17 10.08
N ALA A 14 -13.22 -11.85 9.20
CA ALA A 14 -13.25 -12.36 7.83
C ALA A 14 -12.06 -11.81 7.00
N ALA A 15 -11.80 -10.51 7.09
CA ALA A 15 -10.64 -9.87 6.45
C ALA A 15 -9.28 -10.32 7.02
N ILE A 16 -9.26 -10.86 8.24
CA ILE A 16 -8.06 -11.50 8.83
C ILE A 16 -7.91 -12.96 8.38
N GLY A 17 -9.01 -13.71 8.26
CA GLY A 17 -8.99 -15.13 7.94
C GLY A 17 -8.67 -15.48 6.48
N GLY A 18 -9.08 -14.64 5.52
CA GLY A 18 -8.99 -14.96 4.09
C GLY A 18 -7.57 -15.09 3.52
N CYS A 19 -6.58 -14.39 4.09
CA CYS A 19 -5.24 -14.28 3.51
C CYS A 19 -4.18 -15.22 4.15
N ILE A 20 -4.56 -16.16 5.01
CA ILE A 20 -3.61 -17.03 5.74
C ILE A 20 -3.39 -18.36 4.98
N LEU A 21 -2.96 -18.29 3.71
CA LEU A 21 -2.60 -19.49 2.94
C LEU A 21 -1.57 -19.28 1.81
N ALA A 22 -0.69 -18.28 1.95
CA ALA A 22 0.51 -18.11 1.12
C ALA A 22 1.73 -17.70 1.96
N ALA A 23 2.93 -17.94 1.43
CA ALA A 23 4.23 -17.42 1.89
C ALA A 23 4.62 -17.67 3.38
N LEU A 24 4.89 -18.93 3.76
CA LEU A 24 5.74 -19.22 4.93
C LEU A 24 6.64 -20.47 4.77
N ALA A 25 7.29 -20.60 3.61
CA ALA A 25 8.13 -21.74 3.23
C ALA A 25 9.62 -21.38 3.05
N VAL A 26 10.32 -20.99 4.13
CA VAL A 26 11.79 -20.80 4.10
C VAL A 26 12.49 -21.37 5.34
N GLY A 27 13.29 -22.43 5.14
CA GLY A 27 14.57 -22.61 5.83
C GLY A 27 14.60 -23.09 7.29
N GLN A 28 14.15 -24.32 7.57
CA GLN A 28 14.75 -25.06 8.70
C GLN A 28 16.12 -25.61 8.29
N VAL A 29 17.21 -25.02 8.82
CA VAL A 29 18.55 -25.63 8.73
C VAL A 29 18.69 -26.69 9.81
N VAL A 30 18.65 -27.96 9.40
CA VAL A 30 18.84 -29.15 10.25
C VAL A 30 20.32 -29.53 10.29
N TYR A 31 20.82 -30.01 11.43
CA TYR A 31 22.08 -30.75 11.49
C TYR A 31 22.14 -31.72 12.69
N SER A 32 22.83 -32.85 12.51
CA SER A 32 22.81 -34.05 13.37
C SER A 32 21.44 -34.75 13.48
N GLY A 33 21.35 -36.07 13.61
CA GLY A 33 22.39 -37.10 13.57
C GLY A 33 21.78 -38.46 13.19
N ALA A 34 22.60 -39.46 12.90
CA ALA A 34 22.13 -40.77 12.45
C ALA A 34 21.53 -41.61 13.58
N ASP A 35 20.53 -42.44 13.25
CA ASP A 35 20.63 -43.88 13.51
C ASP A 35 19.72 -44.71 12.56
N LYS A 36 19.75 -46.04 12.66
CA LYS A 36 19.24 -47.00 11.65
C LYS A 36 17.89 -47.67 11.99
N GLN A 37 17.39 -48.47 11.03
CA GLN A 37 16.37 -49.54 11.13
C GLN A 37 14.88 -49.09 11.11
N THR A 38 13.89 -49.86 10.62
CA THR A 38 13.85 -51.06 9.72
C THR A 38 12.37 -51.33 9.31
N GLN A 39 12.14 -51.92 8.11
CA GLN A 39 10.86 -52.51 7.62
C GLN A 39 9.64 -51.57 7.41
N ALA A 40 8.51 -52.02 6.81
CA ALA A 40 8.28 -52.51 5.42
C ALA A 40 6.89 -53.16 5.25
N SER A 41 5.95 -52.49 4.56
CA SER A 41 4.72 -53.02 3.92
C SER A 41 4.14 -51.91 3.02
N LYS A 42 3.56 -52.11 1.81
CA LYS A 42 2.46 -53.00 1.35
C LYS A 42 1.12 -52.66 2.04
N GLU A 43 -0.09 -52.61 1.44
CA GLU A 43 -0.64 -52.70 0.04
C GLU A 43 -2.18 -52.39 0.13
N ASN A 44 -3.04 -52.07 -0.87
CA ASN A 44 -2.98 -51.81 -2.33
C ASN A 44 -4.32 -51.14 -2.83
N VAL A 45 -4.43 -50.70 -4.11
CA VAL A 45 -5.70 -50.53 -4.94
C VAL A 45 -6.68 -49.37 -4.55
N GLN A 46 -7.52 -48.67 -5.37
CA GLN A 46 -8.16 -48.71 -6.74
C GLN A 46 -9.64 -49.21 -6.82
N VAL A 47 -10.52 -48.81 -7.77
CA VAL A 47 -10.44 -47.77 -8.85
C VAL A 47 -11.22 -46.47 -8.46
N GLU A 48 -12.36 -45.95 -8.97
CA GLU A 48 -13.38 -46.17 -10.06
C GLU A 48 -13.95 -44.74 -10.42
N GLU A 49 -14.39 -44.25 -11.61
CA GLU A 49 -14.87 -44.78 -12.93
C GLU A 49 -16.41 -45.00 -12.99
N GLU A 50 -17.28 -44.40 -13.84
CA GLU A 50 -17.26 -43.52 -15.06
C GLU A 50 -18.49 -42.52 -15.06
N ALA A 51 -18.45 -41.25 -15.54
CA ALA A 51 -18.76 -40.68 -16.90
C ALA A 51 -20.18 -40.06 -17.16
N ALA A 52 -20.34 -39.33 -18.29
CA ALA A 52 -21.54 -38.63 -18.85
C ALA A 52 -22.11 -37.42 -18.04
N MET A 53 -22.73 -36.33 -18.56
CA MET A 53 -22.98 -35.66 -19.87
C MET A 53 -24.46 -35.18 -19.90
N GLU A 54 -24.72 -33.86 -20.06
CA GLU A 54 -25.67 -33.23 -21.01
C GLU A 54 -25.72 -31.68 -20.80
N THR A 55 -26.43 -30.94 -21.65
CA THR A 55 -26.31 -29.49 -21.90
C THR A 55 -27.36 -28.60 -21.22
N ALA A 56 -26.99 -27.34 -20.93
CA ALA A 56 -27.94 -26.22 -20.77
C ALA A 56 -27.31 -24.90 -21.28
N GLN A 57 -28.13 -23.96 -21.76
CA GLN A 57 -27.71 -22.70 -22.39
C GLN A 57 -28.43 -21.48 -21.78
N ALA A 58 -27.68 -20.63 -21.08
CA ALA A 58 -28.04 -19.29 -20.60
C ALA A 58 -26.71 -18.56 -20.30
N SER A 59 -26.29 -17.50 -21.00
CA SER A 59 -26.82 -16.12 -21.05
C SER A 59 -26.54 -15.31 -19.78
N GLU A 60 -25.82 -14.19 -19.95
CA GLU A 60 -25.49 -13.15 -18.95
C GLU A 60 -24.61 -13.59 -17.76
N THR A 61 -23.31 -13.30 -17.86
CA THR A 61 -22.42 -13.11 -16.69
C THR A 61 -21.94 -11.67 -16.68
N ASP A 62 -22.38 -10.91 -15.69
CA ASP A 62 -21.97 -9.52 -15.44
C ASP A 62 -20.48 -9.47 -15.09
N THR A 63 -19.66 -8.93 -15.99
CA THR A 63 -18.20 -8.85 -15.79
C THR A 63 -17.85 -7.66 -14.90
N ILE A 64 -18.04 -7.85 -13.60
CA ILE A 64 -17.43 -7.00 -12.58
C ILE A 64 -15.92 -7.24 -12.63
N GLU A 65 -15.18 -6.33 -13.25
CA GLU A 65 -13.72 -6.33 -13.19
C GLU A 65 -13.27 -5.98 -11.76
N ASP A 66 -12.73 -6.98 -11.05
CA ASP A 66 -12.02 -6.80 -9.79
C ASP A 66 -10.68 -6.12 -10.06
N PHE A 67 -10.72 -4.79 -10.09
CA PHE A 67 -9.55 -3.92 -10.26
C PHE A 67 -8.55 -4.06 -9.11
N GLU A 68 -7.56 -4.91 -9.34
CA GLU A 68 -6.20 -5.02 -8.76
C GLU A 68 -6.03 -4.66 -7.26
N ASP A 69 -5.91 -5.69 -6.41
CA ASP A 69 -5.26 -5.58 -5.09
C ASP A 69 -3.76 -5.28 -5.28
N GLU A 70 -3.38 -4.00 -5.37
CA GLU A 70 -1.95 -3.62 -5.40
C GLU A 70 -1.30 -3.89 -4.03
N VAL A 71 -0.53 -4.98 -3.95
CA VAL A 71 0.23 -5.36 -2.75
C VAL A 71 1.68 -4.92 -2.87
N THR A 72 2.06 -3.92 -2.07
CA THR A 72 3.44 -3.42 -1.98
C THR A 72 4.15 -4.01 -0.77
N GLU A 73 5.37 -4.54 -0.98
CA GLU A 73 6.24 -5.08 0.07
C GLU A 73 7.53 -4.25 0.23
N GLU A 74 7.91 -3.98 1.47
CA GLU A 74 9.12 -3.24 1.84
C GLU A 74 9.82 -3.93 3.01
N GLU A 75 11.16 -4.05 2.98
CA GLU A 75 11.95 -4.70 4.03
C GLU A 75 13.14 -3.84 4.49
N GLY A 76 13.33 -3.75 5.80
CA GLY A 76 14.40 -2.94 6.41
C GLY A 76 15.06 -3.58 7.63
N THR A 77 16.32 -3.20 7.90
CA THR A 77 17.09 -3.71 9.04
C THR A 77 17.96 -2.64 9.70
N VAL A 78 17.96 -2.58 11.03
CA VAL A 78 18.75 -1.63 11.84
C VAL A 78 19.49 -2.41 12.94
N THR A 79 20.73 -2.03 13.27
CA THR A 79 21.50 -2.68 14.34
C THR A 79 22.27 -1.67 15.20
N ALA A 80 22.10 -1.74 16.52
CA ALA A 80 22.76 -0.86 17.49
C ALA A 80 23.49 -1.65 18.58
N GLU A 81 24.61 -1.12 19.08
CA GLU A 81 25.32 -1.63 20.26
C GLU A 81 25.47 -0.49 21.29
N ASP A 82 24.84 -0.68 22.46
CA ASP A 82 24.90 0.16 23.67
C ASP A 82 24.85 1.71 23.45
N ASP A 83 23.72 2.32 23.85
CA ASP A 83 23.44 3.77 23.99
C ASP A 83 23.06 4.61 22.73
N GLU A 84 21.92 4.28 22.09
CA GLU A 84 20.93 5.27 21.58
C GLU A 84 19.50 4.69 21.67
N GLU A 85 18.48 5.55 21.75
CA GLU A 85 17.05 5.19 21.77
C GLU A 85 16.46 5.30 20.36
N ILE A 86 16.14 4.15 19.74
CA ILE A 86 15.63 4.11 18.36
C ILE A 86 14.14 4.52 18.36
N ILE A 87 13.89 5.82 18.26
CA ILE A 87 12.58 6.35 17.89
C ILE A 87 12.37 6.00 16.41
N LEU A 88 11.40 5.13 16.13
CA LEU A 88 10.93 4.86 14.78
C LEU A 88 9.91 5.94 14.41
N GLU A 89 10.38 7.06 13.89
CA GLU A 89 9.51 7.98 13.14
C GLU A 89 9.02 7.26 11.89
N GLU A 90 7.73 6.87 11.89
CA GLU A 90 7.05 6.35 10.71
C GLU A 90 6.18 7.45 10.11
N GLU A 91 6.25 7.61 8.79
CA GLU A 91 5.62 8.72 8.09
C GLU A 91 4.11 8.85 8.36
N VAL A 92 3.67 10.10 8.40
CA VAL A 92 2.28 10.47 8.66
C VAL A 92 1.41 9.95 7.49
N PRO A 93 0.40 9.09 7.74
CA PRO A 93 -0.54 8.72 6.69
C PRO A 93 -1.26 9.97 6.18
N LEU A 94 -1.39 10.10 4.86
CA LEU A 94 -2.00 11.27 4.25
C LEU A 94 -3.48 11.39 4.66
N SER A 95 -3.86 12.63 5.01
CA SER A 95 -5.19 13.15 5.35
C SER A 95 -5.75 12.82 6.74
N ASP A 96 -6.26 13.87 7.39
CA ASP A 96 -6.89 13.85 8.71
C ASP A 96 -8.39 13.52 8.66
N GLY A 97 -8.92 13.12 7.50
CA GLY A 97 -10.34 12.82 7.27
C GLY A 97 -10.71 11.33 7.35
N ASP A 98 -9.73 10.44 7.27
CA ASP A 98 -9.96 8.99 7.18
C ASP A 98 -10.06 8.33 8.57
N LYS A 99 -10.89 7.27 8.70
CA LYS A 99 -10.96 6.52 9.96
C LYS A 99 -9.80 5.53 10.08
N ILE A 100 -8.71 6.02 10.67
CA ILE A 100 -7.53 5.24 11.03
C ILE A 100 -7.81 4.40 12.29
N THR A 101 -7.64 3.08 12.19
CA THR A 101 -7.65 2.14 13.32
C THR A 101 -6.30 1.45 13.42
N LYS A 102 -5.67 1.45 14.60
CA LYS A 102 -4.36 0.80 14.85
C LYS A 102 -4.51 -0.31 15.89
N THR A 103 -3.95 -1.48 15.58
CA THR A 103 -3.91 -2.66 16.46
C THR A 103 -2.48 -3.19 16.52
N THR A 104 -1.99 -3.53 17.71
CA THR A 104 -0.63 -4.04 17.92
C THR A 104 -0.68 -5.36 18.71
N GLU A 105 -0.09 -6.43 18.16
CA GLU A 105 -0.10 -7.77 18.77
C GLU A 105 1.31 -8.38 18.82
N THR A 106 1.66 -9.03 19.93
CA THR A 106 2.95 -9.74 20.07
C THR A 106 2.83 -11.18 19.59
N LEU A 107 3.12 -11.41 18.31
CA LEU A 107 3.04 -12.74 17.68
C LEU A 107 3.94 -13.79 18.36
N SER A 108 5.14 -13.42 18.81
CA SER A 108 5.96 -14.34 19.61
C SER A 108 7.04 -13.66 20.46
N LYS A 109 7.42 -14.30 21.57
CA LYS A 109 8.53 -13.89 22.43
C LYS A 109 9.34 -15.11 22.86
N LYS A 110 10.47 -15.36 22.21
CA LYS A 110 11.33 -16.54 22.41
C LYS A 110 12.64 -16.13 23.07
N THR A 111 13.06 -16.84 24.12
CA THR A 111 14.35 -16.59 24.80
C THR A 111 15.19 -17.87 24.83
N SER A 112 16.47 -17.75 24.50
CA SER A 112 17.46 -18.83 24.55
C SER A 112 18.72 -18.36 25.29
N THR A 113 19.43 -19.28 25.94
CA THR A 113 20.72 -18.99 26.58
C THR A 113 21.76 -20.01 26.14
N LYS A 114 22.88 -19.54 25.60
CA LYS A 114 24.05 -20.38 25.25
C LYS A 114 25.28 -19.96 26.06
N THR A 115 26.19 -20.89 26.32
CA THR A 115 27.47 -20.59 26.98
C THR A 115 28.57 -20.49 25.94
N LYS A 116 29.28 -19.36 25.90
CA LYS A 116 30.44 -19.14 25.02
C LYS A 116 31.74 -19.27 25.80
N THR A 117 32.67 -20.07 25.29
CA THR A 117 34.05 -20.13 25.78
C THR A 117 34.83 -18.91 25.33
N LEU A 118 35.74 -18.45 26.19
CA LEU A 118 36.62 -17.30 25.97
C LEU A 118 38.07 -17.79 25.88
N SER A 119 38.86 -17.18 24.98
CA SER A 119 40.30 -17.46 24.85
C SER A 119 41.07 -17.16 26.14
N SER A 120 40.65 -16.12 26.88
CA SER A 120 41.22 -15.72 28.17
C SER A 120 40.14 -15.54 29.26
N LYS A 121 40.56 -15.49 30.54
CA LYS A 121 39.65 -15.21 31.67
C LYS A 121 39.20 -13.75 31.63
N SER A 122 37.90 -13.47 31.83
CA SER A 122 37.42 -12.08 31.88
C SER A 122 38.01 -11.29 33.06
N LYS A 123 38.67 -10.16 32.79
CA LYS A 123 39.26 -9.26 33.81
C LYS A 123 38.21 -8.54 34.67
N LYS A 124 37.03 -8.25 34.11
CA LYS A 124 35.91 -7.48 34.69
C LYS A 124 34.59 -8.28 34.64
N SER A 125 33.68 -7.99 35.57
CA SER A 125 32.27 -8.38 35.42
C SER A 125 31.54 -7.33 34.58
N LYS A 126 30.88 -7.72 33.49
CA LYS A 126 30.13 -6.79 32.63
C LYS A 126 29.05 -7.51 31.83
N THR A 127 28.02 -6.78 31.45
CA THR A 127 27.12 -7.14 30.35
C THR A 127 27.47 -6.27 29.13
N LYS A 128 27.25 -6.78 27.92
CA LYS A 128 27.13 -6.00 26.67
C LYS A 128 25.77 -6.32 26.06
N LYS A 129 25.06 -5.33 25.50
CA LYS A 129 23.79 -5.53 24.81
C LYS A 129 23.97 -5.17 23.32
N LYS A 130 23.47 -6.02 22.43
CA LYS A 130 23.29 -5.68 21.01
C LYS A 130 21.82 -5.84 20.66
N THR A 131 21.25 -4.82 20.04
CA THR A 131 19.88 -4.84 19.53
C THR A 131 19.93 -4.89 18.00
N GLN A 132 19.15 -5.77 17.39
CA GLN A 132 18.93 -5.79 15.96
C GLN A 132 17.42 -5.76 15.72
N VAL A 133 16.94 -4.80 14.95
CA VAL A 133 15.55 -4.71 14.52
C VAL A 133 15.52 -5.06 13.04
N LYS A 134 14.62 -5.97 12.67
CA LYS A 134 14.21 -6.19 11.27
C LYS A 134 12.73 -5.89 11.16
N TRP A 135 12.30 -5.36 10.03
CA TRP A 135 10.88 -5.20 9.74
C TRP A 135 10.57 -5.54 8.29
N LYS A 136 9.34 -6.02 8.08
CA LYS A 136 8.70 -6.13 6.77
C LYS A 136 7.36 -5.40 6.84
N LYS A 137 7.10 -4.52 5.89
CA LYS A 137 5.85 -3.79 5.71
C LYS A 137 5.17 -4.33 4.46
N VAL A 138 3.91 -4.69 4.60
CA VAL A 138 3.05 -5.14 3.49
C VAL A 138 1.82 -4.25 3.51
N THR A 139 1.54 -3.59 2.39
CA THR A 139 0.35 -2.74 2.23
C THR A 139 -0.54 -3.34 1.16
N SER A 140 -1.79 -3.65 1.51
CA SER A 140 -2.85 -4.05 0.58
C SER A 140 -3.89 -2.92 0.52
N THR A 141 -4.25 -2.48 -0.68
CA THR A 141 -5.21 -1.38 -0.89
C THR A 141 -6.38 -1.89 -1.71
N SER A 142 -7.58 -1.85 -1.15
CA SER A 142 -8.83 -2.04 -1.90
C SER A 142 -9.56 -0.72 -2.03
N ARG A 143 -10.67 -0.70 -2.80
CA ARG A 143 -11.45 0.52 -3.05
C ARG A 143 -11.79 1.28 -1.76
N THR A 144 -12.38 0.65 -0.75
CA THR A 144 -12.87 1.36 0.47
C THR A 144 -11.93 1.29 1.69
N ALA A 145 -10.82 0.55 1.63
CA ALA A 145 -9.91 0.41 2.76
C ALA A 145 -8.45 0.16 2.36
N LYS A 146 -7.54 0.80 3.11
CA LYS A 146 -6.09 0.55 3.02
C LYS A 146 -5.62 -0.13 4.29
N ILE A 147 -5.00 -1.32 4.17
CA ILE A 147 -4.51 -2.12 5.28
C ILE A 147 -2.99 -2.22 5.19
N CYS A 148 -2.30 -1.60 6.16
CA CYS A 148 -0.86 -1.68 6.34
C CYS A 148 -0.52 -2.66 7.48
N LYS A 149 0.24 -3.72 7.19
CA LYS A 149 0.72 -4.71 8.14
C LYS A 149 2.24 -4.60 8.25
N LYS A 150 2.74 -4.15 9.40
CA LYS A 150 4.16 -3.98 9.71
C LYS A 150 4.58 -5.02 10.75
N THR A 151 5.39 -5.98 10.31
CA THR A 151 5.92 -7.05 11.17
C THR A 151 7.33 -6.70 11.63
N THR A 152 7.47 -6.31 12.90
CA THR A 152 8.74 -5.88 13.51
C THR A 152 9.31 -7.00 14.38
N THR A 153 10.50 -7.49 14.05
CA THR A 153 11.25 -8.50 14.81
C THR A 153 12.49 -7.91 15.46
N THR A 154 12.44 -7.80 16.79
CA THR A 154 13.53 -7.27 17.63
C THR A 154 14.30 -8.41 18.28
N THR A 155 15.59 -8.50 17.99
CA THR A 155 16.54 -9.46 18.58
C THR A 155 17.49 -8.74 19.52
N VAL A 156 17.38 -9.01 20.81
CA VAL A 156 18.29 -8.52 21.86
C VAL A 156 19.26 -9.63 22.24
N LYS A 157 20.57 -9.35 22.17
CA LYS A 157 21.66 -10.26 22.56
C LYS A 157 22.43 -9.66 23.73
N GLU A 158 22.25 -10.24 24.91
CA GLU A 158 22.94 -9.87 26.15
C GLU A 158 24.11 -10.84 26.40
N THR A 159 25.35 -10.35 26.35
CA THR A 159 26.53 -11.16 26.68
C THR A 159 27.05 -10.79 28.08
N ILE A 160 26.86 -11.72 29.02
CA ILE A 160 27.19 -11.58 30.45
C ILE A 160 28.54 -12.26 30.73
N TYR A 161 29.52 -11.45 31.12
CA TYR A 161 30.88 -11.87 31.49
C TYR A 161 31.03 -11.84 33.02
N LYS A 162 31.42 -12.97 33.64
CA LYS A 162 31.78 -13.03 35.08
C LYS A 162 33.30 -12.90 35.25
N LYS A 163 33.74 -12.05 36.19
CA LYS A 163 35.17 -11.88 36.52
C LYS A 163 35.84 -13.24 36.83
N GLY A 164 37.04 -13.47 36.30
CA GLY A 164 37.82 -14.70 36.49
C GLY A 164 37.37 -15.91 35.65
N SER A 165 36.21 -15.86 34.99
CA SER A 165 35.65 -16.95 34.18
C SER A 165 36.25 -17.02 32.77
N LYS A 166 36.52 -18.24 32.26
CA LYS A 166 36.70 -18.52 30.82
C LYS A 166 35.38 -18.80 30.07
N LYS A 167 34.23 -18.68 30.73
CA LYS A 167 32.88 -18.88 30.18
C LYS A 167 32.04 -17.60 30.33
N ALA A 168 31.42 -17.14 29.25
CA ALA A 168 30.40 -16.09 29.25
C ALA A 168 29.03 -16.71 28.94
N LYS A 169 27.95 -16.13 29.49
CA LYS A 169 26.57 -16.49 29.10
C LYS A 169 26.09 -15.51 28.03
N VAL A 170 25.53 -16.02 26.94
CA VAL A 170 24.85 -15.24 25.90
C VAL A 170 23.37 -15.54 26.01
N LYS A 171 22.58 -14.59 26.51
CA LYS A 171 21.11 -14.63 26.48
C LYS A 171 20.65 -13.91 25.22
N THR A 172 19.81 -14.57 24.44
CA THR A 172 19.20 -14.02 23.22
C THR A 172 17.70 -14.04 23.41
N THR A 173 17.06 -12.88 23.36
CA THR A 173 15.60 -12.74 23.35
C THR A 173 15.18 -12.18 22.01
N VAL A 174 14.31 -12.90 21.31
CA VAL A 174 13.67 -12.48 20.06
C VAL A 174 12.20 -12.19 20.38
N THR A 175 11.72 -11.01 19.99
CA THR A 175 10.31 -10.62 20.12
C THR A 175 9.84 -10.15 18.75
N THR A 176 8.72 -10.71 18.28
CA THR A 176 8.08 -10.32 17.02
C THR A 176 6.72 -9.74 17.32
N VAL A 177 6.48 -8.54 16.81
CA VAL A 177 5.26 -7.75 16.97
C VAL A 177 4.68 -7.48 15.58
N LEU A 178 3.36 -7.57 15.46
CA LEU A 178 2.61 -7.16 14.29
C LEU A 178 1.83 -5.89 14.63
N GLU A 179 2.06 -4.84 13.84
CA GLU A 179 1.28 -3.61 13.86
C GLU A 179 0.39 -3.62 12.62
N THR A 180 -0.92 -3.55 12.81
CA THR A 180 -1.91 -3.45 11.72
C THR A 180 -2.60 -2.10 11.82
N THR A 181 -2.43 -1.29 10.77
CA THR A 181 -3.18 -0.03 10.60
C THR A 181 -4.18 -0.24 9.47
N THR A 182 -5.47 -0.14 9.77
CA THR A 182 -6.55 -0.14 8.78
C THR A 182 -7.14 1.27 8.70
N THR A 183 -7.00 1.87 7.53
CA THR A 183 -7.59 3.16 7.18
C THR A 183 -8.86 2.88 6.36
N VAL A 184 -9.99 3.44 6.78
CA VAL A 184 -11.28 3.30 6.08
C VAL A 184 -11.72 4.65 5.52
N THR A 185 -11.98 4.66 4.23
CA THR A 185 -12.59 5.77 3.49
C THR A 185 -14.10 5.74 3.71
N GLU A 186 -14.69 6.86 4.12
CA GLU A 186 -16.15 6.98 4.34
C GLU A 186 -16.79 7.88 3.28
N ASN A 187 -18.08 7.66 2.99
CA ASN A 187 -18.79 8.51 2.04
C ASN A 187 -19.15 9.85 2.71
N GLY A 188 -18.85 10.97 2.04
CA GLY A 188 -18.99 12.30 2.61
C GLY A 188 -18.37 13.40 1.76
N GLU A 189 -18.43 14.64 2.26
CA GLU A 189 -17.80 15.81 1.67
C GLU A 189 -16.49 16.12 2.41
N TYR A 190 -15.42 16.36 1.66
CA TYR A 190 -14.05 16.46 2.17
C TYR A 190 -13.38 17.75 1.67
N ASP A 191 -12.41 18.29 2.42
CA ASP A 191 -11.59 19.39 1.92
C ASP A 191 -10.61 18.88 0.86
N ILE A 192 -10.84 19.27 -0.40
CA ILE A 192 -9.98 18.96 -1.54
C ILE A 192 -8.50 19.30 -1.30
N ALA A 193 -8.20 20.37 -0.54
CA ALA A 193 -6.82 20.78 -0.24
C ALA A 193 -6.08 19.79 0.68
N ALA A 194 -6.80 18.97 1.46
CA ALA A 194 -6.20 17.93 2.29
C ALA A 194 -5.74 16.71 1.49
N TYR A 195 -6.33 16.48 0.30
CA TYR A 195 -6.09 15.29 -0.53
C TYR A 195 -5.30 15.62 -1.81
N ALA A 196 -5.60 16.74 -2.49
CA ALA A 196 -4.94 17.21 -3.70
C ALA A 196 -3.68 18.07 -3.41
N LYS A 197 -2.86 17.68 -2.41
CA LYS A 197 -1.72 18.49 -1.91
C LYS A 197 -0.65 18.82 -2.95
N LYS A 198 -0.61 18.11 -4.08
CA LYS A 198 0.32 18.38 -5.20
C LYS A 198 -0.28 19.23 -6.34
N ALA A 199 -1.57 19.59 -6.27
CA ALA A 199 -2.22 20.43 -7.26
C ALA A 199 -1.91 21.92 -7.00
N ASP A 200 -2.07 22.75 -8.02
CA ASP A 200 -1.81 24.19 -7.87
C ASP A 200 -2.76 24.86 -6.85
N SER A 201 -2.18 25.75 -6.06
CA SER A 201 -2.87 26.45 -4.97
C SER A 201 -3.94 27.45 -5.44
N LYS A 202 -3.78 28.06 -6.63
CA LYS A 202 -4.83 28.90 -7.22
C LYS A 202 -6.00 28.03 -7.67
N LEU A 203 -5.73 26.92 -8.38
CA LEU A 203 -6.79 26.02 -8.87
C LEU A 203 -7.63 25.46 -7.71
N ILE A 204 -6.99 25.06 -6.61
CA ILE A 204 -7.65 24.61 -5.38
C ILE A 204 -8.45 25.73 -4.71
N SER A 205 -7.94 26.97 -4.73
CA SER A 205 -8.65 28.14 -4.20
C SER A 205 -9.87 28.51 -5.06
N LEU A 206 -9.74 28.42 -6.39
CA LEU A 206 -10.77 28.70 -7.39
C LEU A 206 -11.89 27.64 -7.36
N PHE A 207 -11.54 26.37 -7.12
CA PHE A 207 -12.49 25.29 -6.87
C PHE A 207 -13.40 25.63 -5.68
N LYS A 208 -12.78 25.99 -4.55
CA LYS A 208 -13.50 26.38 -3.32
C LYS A 208 -14.34 27.65 -3.51
N SER A 209 -13.78 28.71 -4.12
CA SER A 209 -14.49 30.00 -4.27
C SER A 209 -15.67 29.92 -5.24
N ASN A 210 -15.58 29.09 -6.28
CA ASN A 210 -16.72 28.78 -7.16
C ASN A 210 -17.78 27.88 -6.51
N GLY A 211 -17.56 27.41 -5.27
CA GLY A 211 -18.48 26.55 -4.54
C GLY A 211 -18.52 25.11 -5.04
N TYR A 212 -17.41 24.60 -5.58
CA TYR A 212 -17.29 23.18 -5.90
C TYR A 212 -16.96 22.34 -4.65
N LYS A 213 -17.46 21.11 -4.63
CA LYS A 213 -17.33 20.15 -3.53
C LYS A 213 -16.46 18.96 -3.94
N PHE A 214 -15.57 18.51 -3.06
CA PHE A 214 -14.93 17.21 -3.19
C PHE A 214 -15.68 16.18 -2.35
N ILE A 215 -16.10 15.09 -2.98
CA ILE A 215 -17.02 14.11 -2.42
C ILE A 215 -16.43 12.70 -2.58
N ILE A 216 -16.55 11.88 -1.55
CA ILE A 216 -16.43 10.43 -1.66
C ILE A 216 -17.82 9.81 -1.70
N ASP A 217 -18.04 8.96 -2.70
CA ASP A 217 -19.26 8.17 -2.86
C ASP A 217 -18.91 6.79 -3.43
N SER A 218 -18.76 5.81 -2.53
CA SER A 218 -18.47 4.42 -2.87
C SER A 218 -19.54 3.72 -3.74
N SER A 219 -20.65 4.39 -4.11
CA SER A 219 -21.65 3.86 -5.04
C SER A 219 -21.42 4.25 -6.50
N LEU A 220 -20.40 5.06 -6.78
CA LEU A 220 -20.01 5.41 -8.15
C LEU A 220 -19.50 4.19 -8.94
N SER A 221 -20.00 4.04 -10.17
CA SER A 221 -19.55 3.02 -11.13
C SER A 221 -18.21 3.34 -11.80
N LYS A 222 -17.71 4.57 -11.64
CA LYS A 222 -16.38 5.02 -12.05
C LYS A 222 -15.54 5.38 -10.83
N THR A 223 -14.22 5.22 -10.92
CA THR A 223 -13.28 5.65 -9.87
C THR A 223 -13.37 7.16 -9.58
N GLY A 224 -13.66 7.97 -10.60
CA GLY A 224 -13.90 9.41 -10.48
C GLY A 224 -14.89 9.96 -11.50
N VAL A 225 -15.49 11.11 -11.14
CA VAL A 225 -16.33 11.97 -12.00
C VAL A 225 -16.22 13.44 -11.57
N PHE A 226 -15.69 14.29 -12.45
CA PHE A 226 -15.90 15.73 -12.44
C PHE A 226 -17.28 16.09 -13.01
N SER A 227 -17.99 17.01 -12.34
CA SER A 227 -19.34 17.44 -12.74
C SER A 227 -19.54 18.95 -12.58
N PRO A 228 -19.49 19.73 -13.69
CA PRO A 228 -19.82 21.15 -13.67
C PRO A 228 -21.23 21.46 -13.18
N SER A 229 -22.21 20.62 -13.54
CA SER A 229 -23.62 20.82 -13.23
C SER A 229 -23.97 20.52 -11.77
N LYS A 230 -23.30 19.55 -11.14
CA LYS A 230 -23.39 19.29 -9.69
C LYS A 230 -22.47 20.18 -8.85
N LYS A 231 -21.55 20.92 -9.49
CA LYS A 231 -20.38 21.56 -8.87
C LYS A 231 -19.62 20.59 -7.95
N SER A 232 -19.18 19.44 -8.49
CA SER A 232 -18.41 18.48 -7.71
C SER A 232 -17.27 17.82 -8.48
N ILE A 233 -16.26 17.39 -7.72
CA ILE A 233 -15.44 16.21 -8.04
C ILE A 233 -15.91 15.12 -7.09
N SER A 234 -16.25 13.96 -7.62
CA SER A 234 -16.75 12.83 -6.83
C SER A 234 -15.93 11.58 -7.17
N LEU A 235 -15.30 10.96 -6.18
CA LEU A 235 -14.53 9.72 -6.34
C LEU A 235 -15.21 8.57 -5.61
N ALA A 236 -15.03 7.34 -6.12
CA ALA A 236 -15.44 6.14 -5.41
C ALA A 236 -14.63 5.95 -4.11
N TYR A 237 -13.40 6.48 -4.06
CA TYR A 237 -12.48 6.42 -2.94
C TYR A 237 -11.29 7.39 -3.09
N HIS A 238 -10.59 7.67 -1.98
CA HIS A 238 -9.40 8.51 -1.98
C HIS A 238 -8.28 7.88 -2.83
N SER A 239 -7.93 8.54 -3.93
CA SER A 239 -6.95 8.09 -4.91
C SER A 239 -6.34 9.30 -5.65
N ASP A 240 -5.24 9.09 -6.37
CA ASP A 240 -4.60 10.12 -7.19
C ASP A 240 -5.41 10.49 -8.45
N VAL A 241 -6.52 9.78 -8.73
CA VAL A 241 -7.56 10.18 -9.69
C VAL A 241 -8.14 11.56 -9.35
N ILE A 242 -8.03 12.03 -8.10
CA ILE A 242 -8.36 13.41 -7.73
C ILE A 242 -7.64 14.46 -8.60
N TYR A 243 -6.40 14.17 -9.04
CA TYR A 243 -5.66 15.04 -9.94
C TYR A 243 -6.19 14.96 -11.38
N HIS A 244 -6.65 13.79 -11.85
CA HIS A 244 -7.27 13.65 -13.16
C HIS A 244 -8.56 14.50 -13.25
N GLU A 245 -9.43 14.38 -12.25
CA GLU A 245 -10.67 15.18 -12.17
C GLU A 245 -10.40 16.69 -12.02
N LEU A 246 -9.30 17.07 -11.35
CA LEU A 246 -8.83 18.46 -11.31
C LEU A 246 -8.29 18.95 -12.67
N GLY A 247 -7.77 18.06 -13.52
CA GLY A 247 -7.43 18.38 -14.91
C GLY A 247 -8.65 18.73 -15.74
N HIS A 248 -9.74 17.95 -15.64
CA HIS A 248 -11.03 18.35 -16.24
C HIS A 248 -11.57 19.67 -15.66
N TYR A 249 -11.39 19.92 -14.35
CA TYR A 249 -11.79 21.19 -13.75
C TYR A 249 -10.96 22.38 -14.27
N LEU A 250 -9.63 22.23 -14.37
CA LEU A 250 -8.72 23.22 -14.93
C LEU A 250 -9.17 23.62 -16.34
N ALA A 251 -9.31 22.65 -17.24
CA ALA A 251 -9.77 22.89 -18.60
C ALA A 251 -11.14 23.59 -18.64
N TYR A 252 -12.06 23.21 -17.75
CA TYR A 252 -13.38 23.84 -17.68
C TYR A 252 -13.32 25.32 -17.27
N VAL A 253 -12.47 25.70 -16.30
CA VAL A 253 -12.36 27.11 -15.87
C VAL A 253 -11.58 27.98 -16.86
N THR A 254 -10.60 27.41 -17.58
CA THR A 254 -9.88 28.08 -18.68
C THR A 254 -10.63 28.04 -20.02
N GLY A 255 -11.97 28.02 -19.98
CA GLY A 255 -12.81 28.19 -21.16
C GLY A 255 -13.01 26.94 -22.03
N LYS A 256 -12.75 25.74 -21.50
CA LYS A 256 -12.64 24.44 -22.23
C LYS A 256 -11.39 24.36 -23.09
N SER A 257 -10.23 24.65 -22.48
CA SER A 257 -8.94 24.62 -23.16
C SER A 257 -8.58 23.24 -23.73
N ASP A 258 -9.13 22.17 -23.15
CA ASP A 258 -9.06 20.78 -23.66
C ASP A 258 -9.70 20.60 -25.06
N LYS A 259 -10.47 21.59 -25.52
CA LYS A 259 -11.19 21.60 -26.81
C LYS A 259 -10.77 22.77 -27.69
N SER A 260 -9.67 23.45 -27.36
CA SER A 260 -9.09 24.49 -28.23
C SER A 260 -8.41 23.86 -29.45
N THR A 261 -8.32 24.60 -30.54
CA THR A 261 -7.59 24.17 -31.75
C THR A 261 -6.08 24.06 -31.51
N GLU A 262 -5.57 24.82 -30.55
CA GLU A 262 -4.18 24.78 -30.09
C GLU A 262 -3.89 23.46 -29.36
N PHE A 263 -4.72 23.08 -28.37
CA PHE A 263 -4.52 21.83 -27.65
C PHE A 263 -4.77 20.61 -28.52
N ALA A 264 -5.72 20.68 -29.46
CA ALA A 264 -5.94 19.61 -30.44
C ALA A 264 -4.70 19.34 -31.31
N ALA A 265 -3.91 20.37 -31.63
CA ALA A 265 -2.64 20.20 -32.36
C ALA A 265 -1.55 19.58 -31.48
N ILE A 266 -1.40 20.03 -30.24
CA ILE A 266 -0.47 19.45 -29.25
C ILE A 266 -0.78 17.97 -29.00
N TYR A 267 -2.06 17.65 -28.80
CA TYR A 267 -2.55 16.28 -28.59
C TYR A 267 -2.25 15.36 -29.78
N GLU A 268 -2.53 15.77 -31.02
CA GLU A 268 -2.23 14.94 -32.19
C GLU A 268 -0.73 14.75 -32.43
N GLU A 269 0.13 15.63 -31.89
CA GLU A 269 1.59 15.50 -31.96
C GLU A 269 2.18 14.63 -30.84
N GLU A 270 1.73 14.79 -29.58
CA GLU A 270 2.36 14.18 -28.40
C GLU A 270 1.62 12.96 -27.80
N LYS A 271 0.47 12.55 -28.34
CA LYS A 271 -0.30 11.41 -27.81
C LYS A 271 0.42 10.06 -27.93
N GLU A 272 1.16 9.83 -29.01
CA GLU A 272 1.85 8.54 -29.24
C GLU A 272 3.10 8.40 -28.33
N ASP A 273 3.69 9.54 -27.90
CA ASP A 273 4.80 9.59 -26.94
C ASP A 273 4.36 9.49 -25.47
N TYR A 274 3.06 9.31 -25.20
CA TYR A 274 2.51 9.21 -23.83
C TYR A 274 3.06 7.98 -23.08
N ALA A 275 4.10 8.21 -22.26
CA ALA A 275 4.78 7.17 -21.49
C ALA A 275 4.02 6.71 -20.22
N GLY A 276 2.71 6.99 -20.10
CA GLY A 276 1.88 6.60 -18.95
C GLY A 276 1.22 5.23 -19.12
N SER A 277 0.60 4.72 -18.04
CA SER A 277 -0.20 3.50 -18.10
C SER A 277 -1.54 3.74 -18.83
N ASN A 278 -2.10 2.65 -19.37
CA ASN A 278 -3.37 2.61 -20.10
C ASN A 278 -3.47 3.63 -21.26
N ALA A 279 -2.40 3.76 -22.05
CA ALA A 279 -2.30 4.73 -23.15
C ALA A 279 -3.54 4.74 -24.05
N ALA A 280 -4.01 3.59 -24.54
CA ALA A 280 -5.16 3.50 -25.46
C ALA A 280 -6.49 4.04 -24.90
N TYR A 281 -6.69 4.07 -23.58
CA TYR A 281 -7.83 4.76 -22.96
C TYR A 281 -7.56 6.27 -22.89
N VAL A 282 -6.36 6.66 -22.46
CA VAL A 282 -5.97 8.05 -22.23
C VAL A 282 -5.92 8.86 -23.53
N THR A 283 -5.39 8.27 -24.59
CA THR A 283 -5.29 8.86 -25.94
C THR A 283 -6.53 8.61 -26.79
N SER A 284 -7.67 8.27 -26.16
CA SER A 284 -8.95 8.16 -26.87
C SER A 284 -9.57 9.51 -27.21
N THR A 285 -9.32 10.55 -26.39
CA THR A 285 -9.73 11.94 -26.67
C THR A 285 -8.74 12.93 -26.06
N ALA A 286 -8.65 14.13 -26.65
CA ALA A 286 -7.86 15.24 -26.10
C ALA A 286 -8.28 15.62 -24.66
N ALA A 287 -9.54 15.42 -24.27
CA ALA A 287 -10.04 15.75 -22.94
C ALA A 287 -9.55 14.79 -21.85
N GLU A 288 -9.57 13.47 -22.13
CA GLU A 288 -8.99 12.46 -21.23
C GLU A 288 -7.46 12.58 -21.19
N TYR A 289 -6.84 12.86 -22.35
CA TYR A 289 -5.40 13.08 -22.45
C TYR A 289 -4.94 14.30 -21.62
N PHE A 290 -5.63 15.44 -21.72
CA PHE A 290 -5.32 16.63 -20.89
C PHE A 290 -5.47 16.33 -19.40
N ALA A 291 -6.59 15.71 -18.99
CA ALA A 291 -6.88 15.39 -17.60
C ALA A 291 -5.85 14.44 -16.99
N GLN A 292 -5.50 13.37 -17.71
CA GLN A 292 -4.48 12.42 -17.28
C GLN A 292 -3.07 13.02 -17.34
N SER A 293 -2.77 13.91 -18.30
CA SER A 293 -1.50 14.62 -18.33
C SER A 293 -1.36 15.57 -17.14
N TYR A 294 -2.43 16.27 -16.74
CA TYR A 294 -2.46 17.05 -15.50
C TYR A 294 -2.28 16.18 -14.24
N ARG A 295 -2.79 14.93 -14.23
CA ARG A 295 -2.46 13.95 -13.18
C ARG A 295 -0.99 13.58 -13.14
N ILE A 296 -0.33 13.38 -14.30
CA ILE A 296 1.12 13.14 -14.33
C ILE A 296 1.88 14.40 -13.91
N TYR A 297 1.50 15.60 -14.38
CA TYR A 297 2.06 16.88 -13.94
C TYR A 297 2.05 17.01 -12.40
N CYS A 298 0.94 16.66 -11.76
CA CYS A 298 0.84 16.69 -10.30
C CYS A 298 1.64 15.57 -9.60
N THR A 299 1.83 14.39 -10.22
CA THR A 299 2.40 13.22 -9.53
C THR A 299 3.89 13.00 -9.80
N ASP A 300 4.33 13.21 -11.04
CA ASP A 300 5.68 13.06 -11.61
C ASP A 300 5.86 14.06 -12.78
N SER A 301 6.01 15.35 -12.43
CA SER A 301 6.16 16.45 -13.40
C SER A 301 7.35 16.29 -14.35
N ALA A 302 8.44 15.70 -13.85
CA ALA A 302 9.65 15.45 -14.64
C ALA A 302 9.41 14.44 -15.76
N LYS A 303 8.62 13.38 -15.50
CA LYS A 303 8.23 12.43 -16.54
C LYS A 303 7.41 13.08 -17.64
N LEU A 304 6.37 13.85 -17.30
CA LEU A 304 5.55 14.55 -18.31
C LEU A 304 6.40 15.49 -19.15
N LYS A 305 7.28 16.29 -18.53
CA LYS A 305 8.14 17.23 -19.23
C LYS A 305 9.13 16.57 -20.20
N ASN A 306 9.50 15.31 -19.94
CA ASN A 306 10.40 14.54 -20.80
C ASN A 306 9.69 13.82 -21.95
N SER A 307 8.41 13.44 -21.81
CA SER A 307 7.66 12.70 -22.84
C SER A 307 6.70 13.56 -23.67
N CYS A 308 6.09 14.57 -23.04
CA CYS A 308 5.07 15.43 -23.65
C CYS A 308 5.34 16.91 -23.26
N PRO A 309 6.47 17.49 -23.71
CA PRO A 309 6.92 18.82 -23.28
C PRO A 309 5.94 19.96 -23.61
N LYS A 310 5.25 19.93 -24.75
CA LYS A 310 4.26 20.97 -25.11
C LYS A 310 3.00 20.84 -24.28
N THR A 311 2.58 19.62 -23.95
CA THR A 311 1.48 19.36 -23.01
C THR A 311 1.83 19.83 -21.60
N TYR A 312 3.09 19.67 -21.17
CA TYR A 312 3.60 20.25 -19.93
C TYR A 312 3.51 21.79 -19.95
N GLU A 313 4.03 22.44 -21.00
CA GLU A 313 4.05 23.91 -21.12
C GLU A 313 2.64 24.49 -21.22
N PHE A 314 1.75 23.84 -21.97
CA PHE A 314 0.34 24.23 -22.06
C PHE A 314 -0.37 24.12 -20.69
N ILE A 315 -0.02 23.15 -19.83
CA ILE A 315 -0.57 23.08 -18.47
C ILE A 315 -0.09 24.25 -17.60
N GLU A 316 1.19 24.63 -17.68
CA GLU A 316 1.75 25.79 -16.96
C GLU A 316 1.03 27.09 -17.38
N ASP A 317 0.81 27.30 -18.69
CA ASP A 317 0.07 28.46 -19.20
C ASP A 317 -1.38 28.52 -18.67
N ARG A 318 -2.09 27.39 -18.67
CA ARG A 318 -3.46 27.31 -18.11
C ARG A 318 -3.51 27.53 -16.60
N LEU A 319 -2.42 27.26 -15.87
CA LEU A 319 -2.28 27.60 -14.44
C LEU A 319 -1.88 29.07 -14.22
N ALA A 320 -1.13 29.67 -15.15
CA ALA A 320 -0.77 31.08 -15.11
C ALA A 320 -2.00 32.00 -15.24
N GLU A 321 -3.01 31.57 -16.01
CA GLU A 321 -4.29 32.27 -16.25
C GLU A 321 -5.26 32.35 -15.04
N LEU A 322 -5.00 31.61 -13.95
CA LEU A 322 -5.87 31.52 -12.77
C LEU A 322 -5.69 32.66 -11.74
#